data_AF-A0A848X9E0-F1
#
_entry.id   AF-A0A848X9E0-F1
#
_cell.length_a   1.000
_cell.length_b   1.000
_cell.length_c   1.000
_cell.angle_alpha   90.00
_cell.angle_beta   90.00
_cell.angle_gamma   90.00
#
_symmetry.space_group_name_H-M   'P 1'
#
loop_
_entity.id
_entity.type
_entity.pdbx_description
1 polymer ?
#
loop_
_entity_poly.entity_id
_entity_poly.type
_entity_poly.pdbx_seq_one_letter_code
_entity_poly.pdbx_strand_id
1 'polypeptide(L)'
;MPAMKCAAVALILSTSAVAAQTSCLSAPYDADPEGPKAELARLAGDLAPALVEFPSIAEAFEATAPDLCMAAQLDGAEGFYDPDANRIVLRRGNPDALNLAVLLHELRHVEQAARGFCPSTDLAMKENARASWAAEADASTVTLIIAWALREKGRPEAWDALLSWPPQSDITARFGQVMQRTGDVEAAAAGAFDQWYASAERREAYYIASCSEYLDRLEDAAVPPGYDSLPDDFFARLCVLPGGAPFDCAEPDLPRR
;
A
#
# COMPACT_ATOMS: atom_id res chain seq x y z
N MET A 1 26.37 6.62 3.91
CA MET A 1 25.23 5.84 4.42
C MET A 1 24.95 4.77 3.36
N PRO A 2 24.98 3.48 3.70
CA PRO A 2 24.60 2.45 2.74
C PRO A 2 23.14 2.67 2.34
N ALA A 3 22.84 2.58 1.05
CA ALA A 3 21.46 2.66 0.55
C ALA A 3 20.70 1.46 1.11
N MET A 4 19.66 1.75 1.91
CA MET A 4 18.74 0.77 2.45
C MET A 4 17.90 0.27 1.27
N LYS A 5 18.05 -1.01 0.89
CA LYS A 5 17.26 -1.63 -0.17
C LYS A 5 15.86 -1.91 0.40
N CYS A 6 14.84 -1.43 -0.29
CA CYS A 6 13.45 -1.58 0.10
C CYS A 6 12.81 -2.38 -1.05
N ALA A 7 12.28 -3.57 -0.77
CA ALA A 7 11.64 -4.43 -1.77
C ALA A 7 10.12 -4.45 -1.57
N ALA A 8 9.37 -4.55 -2.66
CA ALA A 8 7.92 -4.61 -2.69
C ALA A 8 7.37 -5.76 -1.84
N VAL A 9 6.26 -5.52 -1.13
CA VAL A 9 5.42 -6.62 -0.60
C VAL A 9 4.51 -7.07 -1.75
N ALA A 10 4.83 -8.21 -2.36
CA ALA A 10 4.04 -8.82 -3.42
C ALA A 10 3.89 -10.32 -3.17
N LEU A 11 2.66 -10.82 -3.27
CA LEU A 11 2.33 -12.23 -3.07
C LEU A 11 2.88 -13.09 -4.22
N ILE A 12 4.16 -13.47 -4.19
CA ILE A 12 4.80 -14.22 -5.28
C ILE A 12 4.69 -15.74 -5.06
N LEU A 13 3.96 -16.43 -5.93
CA LEU A 13 4.14 -17.86 -6.20
C LEU A 13 4.89 -18.00 -7.53
N SER A 14 6.12 -18.49 -7.46
CA SER A 14 7.04 -18.53 -8.61
C SER A 14 6.55 -19.47 -9.73
N THR A 15 6.45 -18.98 -10.97
CA THR A 15 6.95 -19.69 -12.18
C THR A 15 7.25 -18.71 -13.32
N SER A 16 8.44 -18.89 -13.91
CA SER A 16 8.91 -18.54 -15.26
C SER A 16 8.47 -17.22 -15.94
N ALA A 17 9.49 -16.38 -16.16
CA ALA A 17 9.49 -15.16 -16.96
C ALA A 17 8.78 -15.28 -18.33
N VAL A 18 7.55 -14.76 -18.38
CA VAL A 18 7.16 -13.90 -19.50
C VAL A 18 7.62 -12.51 -19.09
N ALA A 19 8.55 -11.90 -19.83
CA ALA A 19 8.79 -10.47 -19.71
C ALA A 19 7.48 -9.77 -20.12
N ALA A 20 6.57 -9.62 -19.15
CA ALA A 20 5.27 -9.02 -19.36
C ALA A 20 5.49 -7.61 -19.88
N GLN A 21 4.79 -7.26 -20.97
CA GLN A 21 4.84 -5.94 -21.61
C GLN A 21 4.42 -4.87 -20.60
N THR A 22 5.41 -4.41 -19.84
CA THR A 22 5.25 -3.39 -18.82
C THR A 22 5.40 -2.06 -19.53
N SER A 23 4.33 -1.27 -19.56
CA SER A 23 4.35 0.09 -20.11
C SER A 23 4.42 1.04 -18.94
N CYS A 24 5.47 1.87 -18.88
CA CYS A 24 5.72 2.79 -17.78
C CYS A 24 5.68 4.25 -18.23
N LEU A 25 5.22 5.12 -17.36
CA LEU A 25 5.14 6.57 -17.52
C LEU A 25 5.88 7.23 -16.35
N SER A 26 6.92 7.98 -16.68
CA SER A 26 7.75 8.72 -15.71
C SER A 26 7.21 10.14 -15.48
N ALA A 27 7.60 10.77 -14.38
CA ALA A 27 7.36 12.19 -14.14
C ALA A 27 7.88 13.04 -15.33
N PRO A 28 7.16 14.10 -15.76
CA PRO A 28 6.01 14.75 -15.12
C PRO A 28 4.65 14.07 -15.39
N TYR A 29 4.64 12.83 -15.87
CA TYR A 29 3.43 12.04 -16.14
C TYR A 29 2.56 12.56 -17.29
N ASP A 30 3.16 13.34 -18.18
CA ASP A 30 2.53 13.76 -19.43
C ASP A 30 2.62 12.66 -20.49
N ALA A 31 1.50 12.36 -21.14
CA ALA A 31 1.46 11.48 -22.30
C ALA A 31 0.46 11.99 -23.34
N ASP A 32 0.61 11.49 -24.58
CA ASP A 32 -0.41 11.63 -25.61
C ASP A 32 -1.73 10.98 -25.13
N PRO A 33 -2.85 11.72 -25.09
CA PRO A 33 -4.14 11.21 -24.62
C PRO A 33 -4.73 10.10 -25.50
N GLU A 34 -4.23 9.91 -26.73
CA GLU A 34 -4.61 8.79 -27.60
C GLU A 34 -3.53 7.71 -27.68
N GLY A 35 -2.42 7.90 -26.97
CA GLY A 35 -1.26 7.02 -26.99
C GLY A 35 -1.38 5.81 -26.06
N PRO A 36 -0.41 4.86 -26.14
CA PRO A 36 -0.39 3.64 -25.33
C PRO A 36 -0.16 3.88 -23.82
N LYS A 37 0.00 5.13 -23.38
CA LYS A 37 0.17 5.53 -21.98
C LYS A 37 -0.94 6.47 -21.48
N ALA A 38 -1.98 6.68 -22.28
CA ALA A 38 -3.09 7.58 -21.94
C ALA A 38 -3.77 7.21 -20.61
N GLU A 39 -3.93 5.91 -20.35
CA GLU A 39 -4.52 5.41 -19.10
C GLU A 39 -3.70 5.83 -17.87
N LEU A 40 -2.36 5.69 -17.94
CA LEU A 40 -1.44 6.09 -16.87
C LEU A 40 -1.44 7.61 -16.66
N ALA A 41 -1.46 8.40 -17.74
CA ALA A 41 -1.51 9.85 -17.65
C ALA A 41 -2.84 10.34 -17.04
N ARG A 42 -3.97 9.68 -17.37
CA ARG A 42 -5.27 9.96 -16.75
C ARG A 42 -5.28 9.62 -15.26
N LEU A 43 -4.76 8.45 -14.86
CA LEU A 43 -4.62 8.08 -13.45
C LEU A 43 -3.75 9.09 -12.69
N ALA A 44 -2.62 9.51 -13.26
CA ALA A 44 -1.77 10.55 -12.67
C ALA A 44 -2.50 11.90 -12.55
N GLY A 45 -3.27 12.29 -13.57
CA GLY A 45 -4.11 13.50 -13.53
C GLY A 45 -5.22 13.43 -12.47
N ASP A 46 -5.73 12.24 -12.17
CA ASP A 46 -6.73 12.02 -11.12
C ASP A 46 -6.16 12.10 -9.69
N LEU A 47 -4.83 11.99 -9.51
CA LEU A 47 -4.17 12.08 -8.21
C LEU A 47 -4.21 13.50 -7.63
N ALA A 48 -3.93 14.53 -8.42
CA ALA A 48 -3.87 15.90 -7.91
C ALA A 48 -5.13 16.32 -7.12
N PRO A 49 -6.36 16.14 -7.63
CA PRO A 49 -7.57 16.43 -6.85
C PRO A 49 -7.79 15.45 -5.68
N ALA A 50 -7.26 14.23 -5.73
CA ALA A 50 -7.35 13.26 -4.64
C ALA A 50 -6.42 13.60 -3.46
N LEU A 51 -5.23 14.13 -3.74
CA LEU A 51 -4.18 14.37 -2.76
C LEU A 51 -4.16 15.79 -2.19
N VAL A 52 -5.04 16.69 -2.67
CA VAL A 52 -5.06 18.11 -2.26
C VAL A 52 -5.18 18.33 -0.74
N GLU A 53 -5.82 17.41 -0.02
CA GLU A 53 -5.98 17.44 1.44
C GLU A 53 -4.98 16.57 2.20
N PHE A 54 -4.06 15.90 1.49
CA PHE A 54 -3.17 14.88 2.03
C PHE A 54 -1.71 15.22 1.67
N PRO A 55 -1.16 16.31 2.24
CA PRO A 55 0.11 16.90 1.81
C PRO A 55 1.30 15.93 1.94
N SER A 56 1.35 15.09 2.99
CA SER A 56 2.45 14.12 3.14
C SER A 56 2.54 13.12 1.99
N ILE A 57 1.40 12.66 1.45
CA ILE A 57 1.37 11.74 0.31
C ILE A 57 1.70 12.48 -0.98
N ALA A 58 1.17 13.70 -1.16
CA ALA A 58 1.51 14.53 -2.31
C ALA A 58 3.02 14.83 -2.36
N GLU A 59 3.60 15.23 -1.23
CA GLU A 59 5.03 15.49 -1.06
C GLU A 59 5.86 14.23 -1.34
N ALA A 60 5.46 13.07 -0.79
CA ALA A 60 6.16 11.81 -1.05
C ALA A 60 6.11 11.41 -2.53
N PHE A 61 4.97 11.60 -3.20
CA PHE A 61 4.81 11.32 -4.63
C PHE A 61 5.67 12.25 -5.48
N GLU A 62 5.66 13.56 -5.20
CA GLU A 62 6.46 14.54 -5.92
C GLU A 62 7.97 14.37 -5.70
N ALA A 63 8.38 14.11 -4.46
CA ALA A 63 9.79 13.96 -4.11
C ALA A 63 10.39 12.64 -4.62
N THR A 64 9.62 11.55 -4.55
CA THR A 64 10.06 10.22 -4.99
C THR A 64 9.91 10.06 -6.50
N ALA A 65 8.89 10.69 -7.09
CA ALA A 65 8.56 10.65 -8.51
C ALA A 65 8.64 9.24 -9.12
N PRO A 66 7.93 8.23 -8.57
CA PRO A 66 8.01 6.86 -9.05
C PRO A 66 7.48 6.74 -10.48
N ASP A 67 8.04 5.82 -11.27
CA ASP A 67 7.45 5.45 -12.55
C ASP A 67 6.07 4.79 -12.32
N LEU A 68 5.05 5.21 -13.06
CA LEU A 68 3.75 4.54 -13.05
C LEU A 68 3.70 3.54 -14.19
N CYS A 69 3.54 2.26 -13.86
CA CYS A 69 3.62 1.16 -14.81
C CYS A 69 2.32 0.36 -14.86
N MET A 70 2.05 -0.28 -16.00
CA MET A 70 1.01 -1.29 -16.13
C MET A 70 1.56 -2.61 -16.64
N ALA A 71 1.20 -3.70 -15.96
CA ALA A 71 1.54 -5.06 -16.35
C ALA A 71 0.28 -5.86 -16.74
N ALA A 72 0.40 -6.72 -17.75
CA ALA A 72 -0.73 -7.55 -18.20
C ALA A 72 -1.15 -8.61 -17.17
N GLN A 73 -0.20 -9.07 -16.35
CA GLN A 73 -0.40 -10.09 -15.34
C GLN A 73 0.36 -9.70 -14.09
N LEU A 74 -0.32 -9.78 -12.96
CA LEU A 74 0.21 -9.70 -11.61
C LEU A 74 -0.37 -10.92 -10.88
N ASP A 75 0.49 -11.82 -10.40
CA ASP A 75 0.03 -13.03 -9.73
C ASP A 75 -0.46 -12.66 -8.33
N GLY A 76 -1.75 -12.85 -8.06
CA GLY A 76 -2.34 -12.66 -6.74
C GLY A 76 -2.44 -11.21 -6.24
N ALA A 77 -2.08 -10.21 -7.06
CA ALA A 77 -2.09 -8.79 -6.70
C ALA A 77 -2.78 -7.92 -7.78
N GLU A 78 -3.27 -6.76 -7.36
CA GLU A 78 -3.83 -5.75 -8.28
C GLU A 78 -2.86 -4.59 -8.55
N GLY A 79 -1.84 -4.45 -7.72
CA GLY A 79 -0.71 -3.55 -7.89
C GLY A 79 0.36 -3.81 -6.82
N PHE A 80 1.52 -3.16 -6.97
CA PHE A 80 2.57 -3.09 -5.97
C PHE A 80 3.49 -1.89 -6.20
N TYR A 81 4.08 -1.37 -5.13
CA TYR A 81 5.22 -0.46 -5.17
C TYR A 81 6.54 -1.22 -5.04
N ASP A 82 7.43 -1.03 -6.01
CA ASP A 82 8.80 -1.54 -6.04
C ASP A 82 9.76 -0.39 -5.73
N PRO A 83 10.27 -0.33 -4.49
CA PRO A 83 11.11 0.79 -4.07
C PRO A 83 12.51 0.74 -4.69
N ASP A 84 13.05 -0.45 -4.95
CA ASP A 84 14.37 -0.63 -5.55
C ASP A 84 14.40 -0.14 -7.01
N ALA A 85 13.32 -0.38 -7.77
CA ALA A 85 13.15 0.16 -9.12
C ALA A 85 12.44 1.52 -9.17
N ASN A 86 12.02 2.05 -8.01
CA ASN A 86 11.23 3.26 -7.86
C ASN A 86 10.02 3.33 -8.82
N ARG A 87 9.14 2.32 -8.75
CA ARG A 87 7.96 2.25 -9.63
C ARG A 87 6.75 1.70 -8.92
N ILE A 88 5.57 2.19 -9.30
CA ILE A 88 4.29 1.60 -8.95
C ILE A 88 3.81 0.82 -10.17
N VAL A 89 3.53 -0.47 -10.00
CA VAL A 89 3.02 -1.32 -11.07
C VAL A 89 1.57 -1.67 -10.78
N LEU A 90 0.67 -1.34 -11.71
CA LEU A 90 -0.76 -1.66 -11.64
C LEU A 90 -1.11 -2.77 -12.63
N ARG A 91 -2.15 -3.54 -12.32
CA ARG A 91 -2.67 -4.54 -13.24
C ARG A 91 -3.45 -3.88 -14.38
N ARG A 92 -3.10 -4.24 -15.61
CA ARG A 92 -3.84 -3.86 -16.81
C ARG A 92 -5.18 -4.58 -16.86
N GLY A 93 -6.24 -3.86 -17.23
CA GLY A 93 -7.58 -4.41 -17.41
C GLY A 93 -8.45 -4.35 -16.16
N ASN A 94 -7.91 -3.86 -15.04
CA ASN A 94 -8.74 -3.45 -13.91
C ASN A 94 -9.61 -2.25 -14.29
N PRO A 95 -10.83 -2.13 -13.71
CA PRO A 95 -11.61 -0.91 -13.84
C PRO A 95 -10.82 0.30 -13.32
N ASP A 96 -10.95 1.45 -13.99
CA ASP A 96 -10.26 2.70 -13.63
C ASP A 96 -10.40 3.04 -12.14
N ALA A 97 -11.60 2.87 -11.58
CA ALA A 97 -11.89 3.14 -10.18
C ALA A 97 -11.11 2.22 -9.21
N LEU A 98 -10.92 0.95 -9.57
CA LEU A 98 -10.10 0.03 -8.79
C LEU A 98 -8.61 0.38 -8.94
N ASN A 99 -8.15 0.70 -10.15
CA ASN A 99 -6.76 1.13 -10.36
C ASN A 99 -6.43 2.42 -9.61
N LEU A 100 -7.37 3.37 -9.52
CA LEU A 100 -7.21 4.55 -8.66
C LEU A 100 -7.09 4.15 -7.19
N ALA A 101 -7.97 3.27 -6.68
CA ALA A 101 -7.91 2.81 -5.30
C ALA A 101 -6.60 2.08 -4.96
N VAL A 102 -6.13 1.20 -5.85
CA VAL A 102 -4.85 0.51 -5.71
C VAL A 102 -3.69 1.51 -5.78
N LEU A 103 -3.72 2.47 -6.71
CA LEU A 103 -2.69 3.52 -6.78
C LEU A 103 -2.60 4.34 -5.48
N LEU A 104 -3.73 4.69 -4.87
CA LEU A 104 -3.76 5.37 -3.57
C LEU A 104 -3.12 4.52 -2.46
N HIS A 105 -3.34 3.21 -2.47
CA HIS A 105 -2.69 2.25 -1.57
C HIS A 105 -1.17 2.24 -1.77
N GLU A 106 -0.71 2.09 -3.01
CA GLU A 106 0.73 2.06 -3.32
C GLU A 106 1.42 3.39 -3.01
N LEU A 107 0.73 4.52 -3.17
CA LEU A 107 1.26 5.82 -2.76
C LEU A 107 1.48 5.93 -1.25
N ARG A 108 0.68 5.23 -0.43
CA ARG A 108 0.98 5.14 1.00
C ARG A 108 2.26 4.34 1.25
N HIS A 109 2.56 3.31 0.47
CA HIS A 109 3.85 2.63 0.56
C HIS A 109 5.03 3.52 0.13
N VAL A 110 4.84 4.39 -0.87
CA VAL A 110 5.84 5.43 -1.23
C VAL A 110 6.11 6.36 -0.03
N GLU A 111 5.06 6.85 0.63
CA GLU A 111 5.19 7.74 1.78
C GLU A 111 5.78 7.04 3.02
N GLN A 112 5.39 5.78 3.27
CA GLN A 112 5.99 4.93 4.30
C GLN A 112 7.49 4.72 4.07
N ALA A 113 7.90 4.41 2.82
CA ALA A 113 9.30 4.25 2.47
C ALA A 113 10.09 5.55 2.66
N ALA A 114 9.54 6.70 2.26
CA ALA A 114 10.14 8.01 2.49
C ALA A 114 10.33 8.34 3.99
N ARG A 115 9.48 7.77 4.85
CA ARG A 115 9.57 7.86 6.32
C ARG A 115 10.45 6.78 6.96
N GLY A 116 11.05 5.90 6.16
CA GLY A 116 11.95 4.84 6.60
C GLY A 116 11.25 3.54 7.05
N PHE A 117 9.98 3.36 6.72
CA PHE A 117 9.27 2.09 6.93
C PHE A 117 9.51 1.17 5.73
N CYS A 118 10.62 0.45 5.78
CA CYS A 118 10.90 -0.64 4.84
C CYS A 118 11.19 -1.92 5.62
N PRO A 119 10.67 -3.08 5.15
CA PRO A 119 11.09 -4.38 5.67
C PRO A 119 12.62 -4.51 5.64
N SER A 120 13.23 -4.85 6.79
CA SER A 120 14.68 -4.99 6.94
C SER A 120 15.05 -6.43 7.27
N THR A 121 16.16 -6.89 6.70
CA THR A 121 16.76 -8.19 7.03
C THR A 121 17.39 -8.22 8.43
N ASP A 122 17.55 -7.06 9.09
CA ASP A 122 18.08 -6.96 10.45
C ASP A 122 17.07 -7.44 11.51
N LEU A 123 15.77 -7.36 11.20
CA LEU A 123 14.72 -7.92 12.04
C LEU A 123 14.74 -9.45 11.98
N ALA A 124 14.33 -10.10 13.07
CA ALA A 124 13.93 -11.49 13.00
C ALA A 124 12.79 -11.65 11.99
N MET A 125 12.77 -12.74 11.22
CA MET A 125 11.77 -12.95 10.16
C MET A 125 10.31 -12.75 10.62
N LYS A 126 9.97 -13.22 11.83
CA LYS A 126 8.65 -13.01 12.42
C LYS A 126 8.35 -11.53 12.66
N GLU A 127 9.33 -10.77 13.13
CA GLU A 127 9.21 -9.34 13.40
C GLU A 127 9.12 -8.55 12.09
N ASN A 128 9.84 -8.98 11.05
CA ASN A 128 9.67 -8.47 9.69
C ASN A 128 8.24 -8.70 9.17
N ALA A 129 7.68 -9.90 9.37
CA ALA A 129 6.29 -10.18 8.97
C ALA A 129 5.26 -9.33 9.75
N ARG A 130 5.49 -9.09 11.05
CA ARG A 130 4.65 -8.19 11.86
C ARG A 130 4.72 -6.74 11.35
N ALA A 131 5.91 -6.27 10.97
CA ALA A 131 6.10 -4.95 10.37
C ALA A 131 5.34 -4.83 9.04
N SER A 132 5.42 -5.85 8.18
CA SER A 132 4.69 -5.92 6.91
C SER A 132 3.18 -5.88 7.12
N TRP A 133 2.63 -6.67 8.06
CA TRP A 133 1.20 -6.62 8.39
C TRP A 133 0.74 -5.21 8.80
N ALA A 134 1.52 -4.55 9.66
CA ALA A 134 1.18 -3.22 10.13
C ALA A 134 1.23 -2.19 8.98
N ALA A 135 2.23 -2.27 8.10
CA ALA A 135 2.36 -1.41 6.93
C ALA A 135 1.17 -1.56 5.96
N GLU A 136 0.70 -2.78 5.73
CA GLU A 136 -0.43 -3.10 4.86
C GLU A 136 -1.78 -2.69 5.47
N ALA A 137 -1.94 -2.84 6.78
CA ALA A 137 -3.10 -2.37 7.52
C ALA A 137 -3.19 -0.82 7.49
N ASP A 138 -2.05 -0.13 7.66
CA ASP A 138 -1.96 1.32 7.54
C ASP A 138 -2.22 1.79 6.09
N ALA A 139 -1.65 1.13 5.08
CA ALA A 139 -1.89 1.45 3.66
C ALA A 139 -3.37 1.28 3.27
N SER A 140 -3.99 0.20 3.71
CA SER A 140 -5.43 -0.02 3.50
C SER A 140 -6.27 1.07 4.20
N THR A 141 -5.89 1.44 5.42
CA THR A 141 -6.59 2.46 6.22
C THR A 141 -6.51 3.85 5.57
N VAL A 142 -5.32 4.26 5.15
CA VAL A 142 -5.09 5.57 4.50
C VAL A 142 -5.80 5.64 3.16
N THR A 143 -5.81 4.56 2.37
CA THR A 143 -6.61 4.45 1.15
C THR A 143 -8.08 4.78 1.39
N LEU A 144 -8.66 4.27 2.48
CA LEU A 144 -10.06 4.50 2.84
C LEU A 144 -10.35 5.94 3.26
N ILE A 145 -9.41 6.59 3.93
CA ILE A 145 -9.53 8.01 4.29
C ILE A 145 -9.61 8.88 3.03
N ILE A 146 -8.72 8.63 2.07
CA ILE A 146 -8.69 9.38 0.80
C ILE A 146 -9.96 9.08 -0.02
N ALA A 147 -10.34 7.81 -0.14
CA ALA A 147 -11.54 7.40 -0.86
C ALA A 147 -12.82 7.98 -0.23
N TRP A 148 -12.89 8.06 1.09
CA TRP A 148 -14.00 8.71 1.79
C TRP A 148 -14.05 10.23 1.51
N ALA A 149 -12.91 10.92 1.58
CA ALA A 149 -12.86 12.35 1.28
C ALA A 149 -13.26 12.65 -0.18
N LEU A 150 -12.84 11.81 -1.13
CA LEU A 150 -13.29 11.88 -2.53
C LEU A 150 -14.80 11.67 -2.65
N ARG A 151 -15.35 10.68 -1.95
CA ARG A 151 -16.79 10.41 -1.92
C ARG A 151 -17.59 11.60 -1.40
N GLU A 152 -17.16 12.24 -0.32
CA GLU A 152 -17.82 13.44 0.22
C GLU A 152 -17.77 14.63 -0.76
N LYS A 153 -16.80 14.64 -1.69
CA LYS A 153 -16.68 15.61 -2.78
C LYS A 153 -17.43 15.22 -4.05
N GLY A 154 -18.26 14.17 -4.00
CA GLY A 154 -19.03 13.69 -5.14
C GLY A 154 -18.25 12.86 -6.15
N ARG A 155 -17.10 12.30 -5.75
CA ARG A 155 -16.29 11.33 -6.52
C ARG A 155 -16.24 9.97 -5.80
N PRO A 156 -17.35 9.20 -5.76
CA PRO A 156 -17.45 7.99 -4.96
C PRO A 156 -16.75 6.77 -5.57
N GLU A 157 -16.20 6.88 -6.78
CA GLU A 157 -15.85 5.73 -7.61
C GLU A 157 -14.81 4.82 -6.93
N ALA A 158 -13.76 5.39 -6.34
CA ALA A 158 -12.74 4.62 -5.61
C ALA A 158 -13.33 3.95 -4.36
N TRP A 159 -14.22 4.64 -3.64
CA TRP A 159 -14.91 4.07 -2.48
C TRP A 159 -15.79 2.88 -2.86
N ASP A 160 -16.59 3.03 -3.92
CA ASP A 160 -17.49 1.99 -4.40
C ASP A 160 -16.73 0.78 -4.94
N ALA A 161 -15.57 1.02 -5.58
CA ALA A 161 -14.66 -0.04 -6.02
C ALA A 161 -14.11 -0.84 -4.83
N LEU A 162 -13.63 -0.17 -3.78
CA LEU A 162 -13.13 -0.81 -2.56
C LEU A 162 -14.21 -1.62 -1.84
N LEU A 163 -15.43 -1.08 -1.75
CA LEU A 163 -16.56 -1.77 -1.12
C LEU A 163 -16.97 -3.04 -1.90
N SER A 164 -16.75 -3.04 -3.22
CA SER A 164 -17.08 -4.17 -4.10
C SER A 164 -15.93 -5.16 -4.27
N TRP A 165 -14.73 -4.83 -3.79
CA TRP A 165 -13.53 -5.65 -3.95
C TRP A 165 -13.36 -6.59 -2.73
N PRO A 166 -13.52 -7.92 -2.88
CA PRO A 166 -13.60 -8.83 -1.74
C PRO A 166 -12.45 -8.72 -0.71
N PRO A 167 -11.16 -8.58 -1.11
CA PRO A 167 -10.05 -8.43 -0.17
C PRO A 167 -10.11 -7.20 0.74
N GLN A 168 -10.82 -6.14 0.35
CA GLN A 168 -10.92 -4.87 1.08
C GLN A 168 -12.34 -4.54 1.58
N SER A 169 -13.35 -5.24 1.08
CA SER A 169 -14.77 -4.91 1.31
C SER A 169 -15.17 -4.87 2.80
N ASP A 170 -14.63 -5.77 3.63
CA ASP A 170 -14.92 -5.82 5.06
C ASP A 170 -14.30 -4.63 5.82
N ILE A 171 -13.07 -4.26 5.48
CA ILE A 171 -12.36 -3.10 6.03
C ILE A 171 -13.08 -1.81 5.63
N THR A 172 -13.46 -1.71 4.34
CA THR A 172 -14.21 -0.56 3.79
C THR A 172 -15.55 -0.39 4.49
N ALA A 173 -16.30 -1.48 4.66
CA ALA A 173 -17.58 -1.46 5.37
C ALA A 173 -17.41 -1.02 6.83
N ARG A 174 -16.36 -1.50 7.52
CA ARG A 174 -16.08 -1.10 8.90
C ARG A 174 -15.75 0.39 9.01
N PHE A 175 -14.85 0.91 8.18
CA PHE A 175 -14.51 2.33 8.15
C PHE A 175 -15.76 3.19 7.93
N GLY A 176 -16.56 2.85 6.92
CA GLY A 176 -17.77 3.59 6.57
C GLY A 176 -18.82 3.60 7.68
N GLN A 177 -19.00 2.47 8.39
CA GLN A 177 -19.91 2.40 9.54
C GLN A 177 -19.48 3.33 10.69
N VAL A 178 -18.18 3.40 10.98
CA VAL A 178 -17.66 4.30 12.02
C VAL A 178 -17.85 5.75 11.59
N MET A 179 -17.42 6.13 10.38
CA MET A 179 -17.60 7.48 9.85
C MET A 179 -19.06 7.94 9.86
N GLN A 180 -20.00 7.09 9.43
CA GLN A 180 -21.43 7.43 9.43
C GLN A 180 -21.99 7.66 10.84
N ARG A 181 -21.44 6.97 11.85
CA ARG A 181 -21.91 7.05 13.23
C ARG A 181 -21.29 8.22 13.98
N THR A 182 -20.02 8.51 13.75
CA THR A 182 -19.24 9.45 14.59
C THR A 182 -18.80 10.70 13.85
N GLY A 183 -18.62 10.64 12.53
CA GLY A 183 -17.93 11.67 11.74
C GLY A 183 -16.45 11.81 12.11
N ASP A 184 -15.89 10.86 12.86
CA ASP A 184 -14.53 10.90 13.41
C ASP A 184 -13.60 10.00 12.59
N VAL A 185 -12.68 10.64 11.87
CA VAL A 185 -11.72 9.99 10.98
C VAL A 185 -10.67 9.17 11.75
N GLU A 186 -10.25 9.61 12.93
CA GLU A 186 -9.25 8.90 13.75
C GLU A 186 -9.86 7.61 14.28
N ALA A 187 -11.10 7.68 14.77
CA ALA A 187 -11.83 6.49 15.21
C ALA A 187 -12.13 5.52 14.06
N ALA A 188 -12.44 6.04 12.86
CA ALA A 188 -12.67 5.20 11.68
C ALA A 188 -11.38 4.55 11.20
N ALA A 189 -10.26 5.26 11.24
CA ALA A 189 -8.94 4.76 10.90
C ALA A 189 -8.52 3.61 11.83
N ALA A 190 -8.62 3.80 13.14
CA ALA A 190 -8.38 2.75 14.13
C ALA A 190 -9.25 1.51 13.86
N GLY A 191 -10.55 1.72 13.60
CA GLY A 191 -11.48 0.64 13.29
C GLY A 191 -11.16 -0.13 12.00
N ALA A 192 -10.63 0.55 10.97
CA ALA A 192 -10.20 -0.08 9.72
C ALA A 192 -8.90 -0.86 9.91
N PHE A 193 -7.94 -0.29 10.62
CA PHE A 193 -6.68 -0.95 10.94
C PHE A 193 -6.92 -2.27 11.68
N ASP A 194 -7.74 -2.25 12.74
CA ASP A 194 -8.15 -3.46 13.48
C ASP A 194 -8.86 -4.49 12.59
N GLN A 195 -9.74 -4.02 11.70
CA GLN A 195 -10.47 -4.90 10.78
C GLN A 195 -9.56 -5.55 9.74
N TRP A 196 -8.48 -4.88 9.33
CA TRP A 196 -7.47 -5.50 8.48
C TRP A 196 -6.89 -6.72 9.18
N TYR A 197 -6.54 -6.58 10.46
CA TYR A 197 -6.03 -7.70 11.24
C TYR A 197 -7.07 -8.78 11.42
N ALA A 198 -8.37 -8.50 11.56
CA ALA A 198 -9.38 -9.49 11.91
C ALA A 198 -9.42 -10.75 11.01
N SER A 199 -9.02 -10.65 9.74
CA SER A 199 -8.99 -11.79 8.82
C SER A 199 -7.77 -12.70 9.03
N ALA A 200 -7.99 -13.92 9.53
CA ALA A 200 -6.94 -14.92 9.71
C ALA A 200 -6.32 -15.38 8.39
N GLU A 201 -7.11 -15.44 7.32
CA GLU A 201 -6.68 -15.80 5.97
C GLU A 201 -5.76 -14.72 5.39
N ARG A 202 -6.14 -13.44 5.51
CA ARG A 202 -5.32 -12.31 5.08
C ARG A 202 -3.97 -12.32 5.80
N ARG A 203 -3.97 -12.45 7.14
CA ARG A 203 -2.74 -12.51 7.94
C ARG A 203 -1.82 -13.66 7.49
N GLU A 204 -2.39 -14.84 7.21
CA GLU A 204 -1.60 -15.99 6.75
C GLU A 204 -1.01 -15.79 5.36
N ALA A 205 -1.81 -15.29 4.42
CA ALA A 205 -1.35 -14.98 3.07
C ALA A 205 -0.17 -14.00 3.10
N TYR A 206 -0.31 -12.90 3.85
CA TYR A 206 0.76 -11.92 4.01
C TYR A 206 1.96 -12.46 4.80
N TYR A 207 1.75 -13.31 5.81
CA TYR A 207 2.86 -13.93 6.53
C TYR A 207 3.75 -14.77 5.61
N ILE A 208 3.12 -15.61 4.78
CA ILE A 208 3.84 -16.45 3.82
C ILE A 208 4.60 -15.57 2.82
N ALA A 209 3.94 -14.55 2.26
CA ALA A 209 4.59 -13.63 1.32
C ALA A 209 5.78 -12.90 1.96
N SER A 210 5.59 -12.29 3.13
CA SER A 210 6.65 -11.56 3.84
C SER A 210 7.82 -12.46 4.26
N CYS A 211 7.56 -13.72 4.62
CA CYS A 211 8.61 -14.69 4.92
C CYS A 211 9.40 -15.10 3.67
N SER A 212 8.72 -15.34 2.55
CA SER A 212 9.37 -15.67 1.27
C SER A 212 10.26 -14.52 0.80
N GLU A 213 9.72 -13.30 0.77
CA GLU A 213 10.51 -12.10 0.41
C GLU A 213 11.69 -11.87 1.34
N TYR A 214 11.54 -12.13 2.65
CA TYR A 214 12.63 -12.02 3.59
C TYR A 214 13.77 -12.99 3.24
N LEU A 215 13.44 -14.23 2.88
CA LEU A 215 14.44 -15.23 2.46
C LEU A 215 15.11 -14.83 1.14
N ASP A 216 14.34 -14.36 0.16
CA ASP A 216 14.87 -13.88 -1.12
C ASP A 216 15.85 -12.71 -0.89
N ARG A 217 15.52 -11.76 0.00
CA ARG A 217 16.43 -10.66 0.36
C ARG A 217 17.72 -11.13 1.01
N LEU A 218 17.66 -12.15 1.88
CA LEU A 218 18.87 -12.73 2.48
C LEU A 218 19.76 -13.40 1.43
N GLU A 219 19.15 -14.11 0.49
CA GLU A 219 19.86 -14.74 -0.62
C GLU A 219 20.54 -13.69 -1.52
N ASP A 220 19.78 -12.69 -1.97
CA ASP A 220 20.27 -11.61 -2.84
C ASP A 220 21.37 -10.76 -2.19
N ALA A 221 21.24 -10.50 -0.88
CA ALA A 221 22.24 -9.73 -0.14
C ALA A 221 23.43 -10.58 0.33
N ALA A 222 23.32 -11.91 0.27
CA ALA A 222 24.30 -12.86 0.79
C ALA A 222 24.69 -12.57 2.26
N VAL A 223 23.70 -12.25 3.10
CA VAL A 223 23.87 -11.93 4.53
C VAL A 223 23.17 -12.97 5.43
N PRO A 224 23.65 -13.16 6.67
CA PRO A 224 22.91 -13.96 7.64
C PRO A 224 21.60 -13.25 8.06
N PRO A 225 20.60 -14.00 8.56
CA PRO A 225 19.39 -13.41 9.13
C PRO A 225 19.70 -12.55 10.34
N GLY A 226 18.98 -11.44 10.46
CA GLY A 226 18.93 -10.63 11.66
C GLY A 226 18.02 -11.21 12.74
N TYR A 227 18.13 -10.66 13.95
CA TYR A 227 17.42 -11.12 15.15
C TYR A 227 16.80 -9.97 15.94
N ASP A 228 16.81 -8.76 15.38
CA ASP A 228 16.28 -7.60 16.07
C ASP A 228 14.75 -7.73 16.21
N SER A 229 14.26 -7.14 17.30
CA SER A 229 12.82 -7.03 17.55
C SER A 229 12.27 -5.77 16.91
N LEU A 230 10.98 -5.77 16.60
CA LEU A 230 10.30 -4.55 16.15
C LEU A 230 10.42 -3.47 17.26
N PRO A 231 10.81 -2.23 16.94
CA PRO A 231 10.90 -1.17 17.93
C PRO A 231 9.57 -0.92 18.65
N ASP A 232 9.62 -0.66 19.96
CA ASP A 232 8.41 -0.43 20.78
C ASP A 232 7.56 0.75 20.28
N ASP A 233 8.18 1.72 19.59
CA ASP A 233 7.53 2.91 19.05
C ASP A 233 7.04 2.75 17.60
N PHE A 234 7.19 1.56 17.00
CA PHE A 234 6.96 1.33 15.58
C PHE A 234 5.53 1.73 15.15
N PHE A 235 4.51 1.26 15.86
CA PHE A 235 3.11 1.57 15.55
C PHE A 235 2.79 3.06 15.71
N ALA A 236 3.29 3.69 16.78
CA ALA A 236 3.10 5.11 17.03
C ALA A 236 3.73 5.98 15.93
N ARG A 237 4.88 5.57 15.39
CA ARG A 237 5.51 6.25 14.26
C ARG A 237 4.84 5.96 12.93
N LEU A 238 4.27 4.76 12.73
CA LEU A 238 3.62 4.34 11.49
C LEU A 238 2.25 5.02 11.33
N CYS A 239 1.41 4.90 12.34
CA CYS A 239 -0.01 5.25 12.34
C CYS A 239 -0.25 6.75 12.54
N VAL A 240 0.22 7.49 11.55
CA VAL A 240 0.03 8.93 11.41
C VAL A 240 -0.76 9.16 10.14
N LEU A 241 -1.90 9.84 10.27
CA LEU A 241 -2.76 10.25 9.17
C LEU A 241 -1.97 11.17 8.22
N PRO A 242 -2.36 11.28 6.93
CA PRO A 242 -1.62 12.12 6.01
C PRO A 242 -1.60 13.63 6.35
N GLY A 243 -2.53 14.08 7.21
CA GLY A 243 -2.54 15.42 7.80
C GLY A 243 -1.67 15.60 9.06
N GLY A 244 -0.96 14.55 9.50
CA GLY A 244 -0.03 14.56 10.63
C GLY A 244 -0.63 14.18 11.99
N ALA A 245 -1.96 14.04 12.10
CA ALA A 245 -2.59 13.57 13.33
C ALA A 245 -2.35 12.06 13.53
N PRO A 246 -2.04 11.59 14.75
CA PRO A 246 -1.97 10.16 15.03
C PRO A 246 -3.36 9.53 15.05
N PHE A 247 -3.45 8.22 14.83
CA PHE A 247 -4.65 7.44 15.16
C PHE A 247 -4.26 6.23 16.00
N ASP A 248 -5.19 5.73 16.81
CA ASP A 248 -4.92 4.58 17.68
C ASP A 248 -4.76 3.32 16.82
N CYS A 249 -3.59 2.70 16.91
CA CYS A 249 -3.31 1.45 16.24
C CYS A 249 -2.31 0.65 17.08
N ALA A 250 -2.50 -0.66 17.09
CA ALA A 250 -1.58 -1.60 17.67
C ALA A 250 -1.80 -2.96 17.00
N GLU A 251 -0.83 -3.86 17.12
CA GLU A 251 -1.13 -5.25 16.83
C GLU A 251 -2.13 -5.77 17.87
N PRO A 252 -3.32 -6.26 17.45
CA PRO A 252 -4.30 -6.79 18.38
C PRO A 252 -3.81 -8.10 18.99
N ASP A 253 -4.34 -8.47 20.16
CA ASP A 253 -4.09 -9.78 20.75
C ASP A 253 -4.72 -10.86 19.87
N LEU A 254 -3.90 -11.48 19.03
CA LEU A 254 -4.35 -12.48 18.06
C LEU A 254 -4.57 -13.82 18.76
N PRO A 255 -5.65 -14.57 18.43
CA PRO A 255 -5.83 -15.92 18.92
C PRO A 255 -4.59 -16.75 18.62
N ARG A 256 -3.98 -17.35 19.64
CA ARG A 256 -2.87 -18.29 19.46
C ARG A 256 -3.39 -19.47 18.62
N ARG A 257 -2.78 -19.71 17.47
CA ARG A 257 -3.00 -20.93 16.68
C ARG A 257 -2.50 -22.15 17.43
#